data_AF-A0A5Q4BSD6-F1
#
_entry.id   AF-A0A5Q4BSD6-F1
#
_cell.length_a   1.000
_cell.length_b   1.000
_cell.length_c   1.000
_cell.angle_alpha   90.00
_cell.angle_beta   90.00
_cell.angle_gamma   90.00
#
_symmetry.space_group_name_H-M   'P 1'
#
loop_
_entity.id
_entity.type
_entity.pdbx_description
1 polymer ?
#
loop_
_entity_poly.entity_id
_entity_poly.type
_entity_poly.pdbx_seq_one_letter_code
_entity_poly.pdbx_strand_id
1 'polypeptide(L)'
;MTTTNNGTAASAPVFHFSATYKSPTNEPFTFSESLTAPPTSGAGDKAAYLNALRNSINAAQDNINRELTARMEEDRANDAAKSAVDDALEEENYGEEAPPNED
;
A
#
# COMPACT_ATOMS: atom_id res chain seq x y z
N MET A 1 49.45 29.67 -15.97
CA MET A 1 48.12 29.80 -15.34
C MET A 1 47.27 28.64 -15.81
N THR A 2 47.19 27.57 -15.02
CA THR A 2 46.34 26.40 -15.29
C THR A 2 45.51 26.16 -14.04
N THR A 3 44.35 26.81 -14.00
CA THR A 3 43.36 26.58 -12.95
C THR A 3 42.60 25.30 -13.29
N THR A 4 42.88 24.23 -12.54
CA THR A 4 42.08 23.00 -12.55
C THR A 4 40.92 23.21 -11.59
N ASN A 5 39.72 23.45 -12.12
CA ASN A 5 38.51 23.48 -11.31
C ASN A 5 37.98 22.06 -11.17
N ASN A 6 38.34 21.39 -10.08
CA ASN A 6 37.63 20.21 -9.60
C ASN A 6 36.26 20.67 -9.06
N GLY A 7 35.25 20.67 -9.92
CA GLY A 7 33.86 20.83 -9.52
C GLY A 7 33.36 19.51 -8.93
N THR A 8 33.29 19.44 -7.61
CA THR A 8 32.55 18.41 -6.87
C THR A 8 31.11 18.42 -7.38
N ALA A 9 30.68 17.36 -8.07
CA ALA A 9 29.31 17.21 -8.51
C ALA A 9 28.40 17.16 -7.28
N ALA A 10 27.70 18.26 -6.99
CA ALA A 10 26.71 18.29 -5.92
C ALA A 10 25.62 17.25 -6.25
N SER A 11 25.36 16.33 -5.30
CA SER A 11 24.28 15.35 -5.44
C SER A 11 22.96 16.07 -5.67
N ALA A 12 22.26 15.74 -6.75
CA ALA A 12 20.94 16.31 -7.03
C ALA A 12 19.97 15.99 -5.87
N PRO A 13 19.09 16.94 -5.49
CA PRO A 13 18.11 16.68 -4.43
C PRO A 13 17.18 15.54 -4.84
N VAL A 14 16.71 14.77 -3.86
CA VAL A 14 15.79 13.65 -4.08
C VAL A 14 14.44 14.01 -3.45
N PHE A 15 13.37 13.82 -4.21
CA PHE A 15 11.99 13.94 -3.76
C PHE A 15 11.44 12.56 -3.43
N HIS A 16 10.53 12.50 -2.46
CA HIS A 16 9.89 11.26 -2.07
C HIS A 16 8.40 11.33 -2.37
N PHE A 17 7.90 10.34 -3.08
CA PHE A 17 6.48 10.10 -3.29
C PHE A 17 6.09 8.89 -2.44
N SER A 18 5.07 9.02 -1.60
CA SER A 18 4.61 7.94 -0.75
C SER A 18 3.11 7.95 -0.55
N ALA A 19 2.55 6.78 -0.27
CA ALA A 19 1.16 6.58 0.09
C ALA A 19 1.11 5.57 1.24
N THR A 20 0.28 5.84 2.25
CA THR A 20 0.14 4.98 3.43
C THR A 20 -1.31 4.62 3.63
N TYR A 21 -1.57 3.33 3.69
CA TYR A 21 -2.87 2.76 4.06
C TYR A 21 -2.87 2.39 5.54
N LYS A 22 -4.00 2.65 6.20
CA LYS A 22 -4.27 2.24 7.58
C LYS A 22 -5.71 1.77 7.68
N SER A 23 -5.93 0.72 8.46
CA SER A 23 -7.24 0.15 8.76
C SER A 23 -7.33 -0.24 10.23
N PRO A 24 -8.53 -0.25 10.84
CA PRO A 24 -8.72 -0.74 12.20
C PRO A 24 -8.47 -2.25 12.34
N THR A 25 -8.71 -3.02 11.27
CA THR A 25 -8.70 -4.50 11.31
C THR A 25 -7.57 -5.12 10.50
N ASN A 26 -7.00 -4.36 9.56
CA ASN A 26 -5.97 -4.84 8.65
C ASN A 26 -4.63 -4.13 8.92
N GLU A 27 -3.51 -4.85 8.78
CA GLU A 27 -2.15 -4.32 8.97
C GLU A 27 -1.86 -3.13 8.04
N PRO A 28 -1.25 -2.02 8.49
CA PRO A 28 -0.94 -0.90 7.62
C PRO A 28 0.12 -1.27 6.56
N PHE A 29 0.08 -0.61 5.40
CA PHE A 29 1.15 -0.70 4.41
C PHE A 29 1.50 0.67 3.83
N THR A 30 2.73 0.79 3.36
CA THR A 30 3.25 2.02 2.76
C THR A 30 3.93 1.73 1.44
N PHE A 31 3.50 2.43 0.40
CA PHE A 31 4.24 2.55 -0.85
C PHE A 31 5.16 3.78 -0.75
N SER A 32 6.40 3.66 -1.20
CA SER A 32 7.35 4.78 -1.22
C SER A 32 8.32 4.63 -2.39
N GLU A 33 8.50 5.71 -3.14
CA GLU A 33 9.48 5.82 -4.21
C GLU A 33 10.26 7.13 -4.12
N SER A 34 11.50 7.08 -4.60
CA SER A 34 12.41 8.21 -4.61
C SER A 34 12.61 8.70 -6.04
N LEU A 35 12.39 9.99 -6.26
CA LEU A 35 12.47 10.67 -7.54
C LEU A 35 13.62 11.68 -7.49
N THR A 36 14.61 11.52 -8.36
CA THR A 36 15.71 12.50 -8.44
C THR A 36 15.20 13.81 -9.05
N ALA A 37 15.58 14.94 -8.48
CA ALA A 37 15.25 16.25 -9.01
C ALA A 37 15.79 16.44 -10.44
N PRO A 38 15.12 17.25 -11.27
CA PRO A 38 15.65 17.64 -12.57
C PRO A 38 17.04 18.29 -12.41
N PRO A 39 18.06 17.90 -13.21
CA PRO A 39 19.39 18.49 -13.12
C PRO A 39 19.41 19.96 -13.55
N THR A 40 18.49 20.37 -14.42
CA THR A 40 18.28 21.77 -14.79
C THR A 40 16.78 22.11 -14.88
N SER A 41 16.46 23.41 -14.94
CA SER A 41 15.10 23.89 -15.20
C SER A 41 14.71 23.85 -16.68
N GLY A 42 15.50 23.18 -17.53
CA GLY A 42 15.22 23.01 -18.94
C GLY A 42 13.94 22.20 -19.18
N ALA A 43 13.24 22.49 -20.27
CA ALA A 43 11.97 21.84 -20.59
C ALA A 43 12.11 20.30 -20.72
N GLY A 44 13.24 19.81 -21.26
CA GLY A 44 13.52 18.37 -21.39
C GLY A 44 13.65 17.68 -20.03
N ASP A 45 14.45 18.25 -19.13
CA ASP A 45 14.66 17.70 -17.78
C ASP A 45 13.37 17.72 -16.95
N LYS A 46 12.58 18.79 -17.08
CA LYS A 46 11.26 18.88 -16.45
C LYS A 46 10.30 17.82 -16.99
N ALA A 47 10.27 17.61 -18.31
CA ALA A 47 9.42 16.58 -18.92
C ALA A 47 9.84 15.17 -18.47
N ALA A 48 11.15 14.89 -18.40
CA ALA A 48 11.67 13.62 -17.91
C ALA A 48 11.28 13.37 -16.45
N TYR A 49 11.43 14.37 -15.58
CA TYR A 49 11.01 14.28 -14.18
C TYR A 49 9.50 14.03 -14.03
N LEU A 50 8.66 14.76 -14.78
CA LEU A 50 7.22 14.56 -14.74
C LEU A 50 6.79 13.20 -15.28
N ASN A 51 7.50 12.64 -16.26
CA ASN A 51 7.28 11.27 -16.72
C ASN A 51 7.67 10.25 -15.65
N ALA A 52 8.80 10.44 -14.98
CA ALA A 52 9.21 9.58 -13.85
C ALA A 52 8.17 9.62 -12.72
N LEU A 53 7.67 10.81 -12.37
CA LEU A 53 6.61 10.98 -11.38
C LEU A 53 5.31 10.28 -11.81
N ARG A 54 4.90 10.39 -13.07
CA ARG A 54 3.72 9.67 -13.58
C ARG A 54 3.87 8.16 -13.49
N ASN A 55 5.05 7.64 -13.83
CA ASN A 55 5.33 6.21 -13.73
C ASN A 55 5.26 5.75 -12.26
N SER A 56 5.81 6.53 -11.34
CA SER A 56 5.76 6.30 -9.90
C SER A 56 4.32 6.25 -9.37
N ILE A 57 3.46 7.16 -9.85
CA ILE A 57 2.03 7.17 -9.52
C ILE A 57 1.32 5.91 -10.03
N ASN A 58 1.59 5.50 -11.27
CA ASN A 58 1.00 4.27 -11.82
C ASN A 58 1.46 3.03 -11.04
N ALA A 59 2.75 2.97 -10.68
CA ALA A 59 3.29 1.89 -9.87
C ALA A 59 2.65 1.82 -8.47
N ALA A 60 2.43 2.98 -7.84
CA ALA A 60 1.70 3.06 -6.58
C ALA A 60 0.26 2.57 -6.71
N GLN A 61 -0.43 2.99 -7.78
CA GLN A 61 -1.80 2.55 -8.05
C GLN A 61 -1.88 1.03 -8.21
N ASP A 62 -0.99 0.44 -9.01
CA ASP A 62 -0.95 -1.01 -9.23
C ASP A 62 -0.63 -1.76 -7.92
N ASN A 63 0.32 -1.27 -7.13
CA ASN A 63 0.68 -1.84 -5.84
C ASN A 63 -0.50 -1.79 -4.85
N ILE A 64 -1.12 -0.61 -4.69
CA ILE A 64 -2.26 -0.42 -3.79
C ILE A 64 -3.43 -1.31 -4.20
N ASN A 65 -3.76 -1.38 -5.49
CA ASN A 65 -4.84 -2.23 -5.98
C ASN A 65 -4.56 -3.70 -5.69
N ARG A 66 -3.32 -4.16 -5.87
CA ARG A 66 -2.92 -5.53 -5.54
C ARG A 66 -3.06 -5.82 -4.05
N GLU A 67 -2.52 -4.96 -3.19
CA GLU A 67 -2.57 -5.13 -1.74
C GLU A 67 -4.02 -5.15 -1.23
N LEU A 68 -4.86 -4.21 -1.68
CA LEU A 68 -6.27 -4.17 -1.28
C LEU A 68 -7.04 -5.38 -1.80
N THR A 69 -6.78 -5.85 -3.02
CA THR A 69 -7.44 -7.04 -3.57
C THR A 69 -7.08 -8.29 -2.78
N ALA A 70 -5.79 -8.48 -2.46
CA ALA A 70 -5.34 -9.62 -1.67
C ALA A 70 -6.00 -9.65 -0.28
N ARG A 71 -6.14 -8.49 0.36
CA ARG A 71 -6.81 -8.36 1.66
C ARG A 71 -8.32 -8.62 1.58
N MET A 72 -8.98 -8.17 0.50
CA MET A 72 -10.39 -8.50 0.29
C MET A 72 -10.62 -10.02 0.13
N GLU A 73 -9.68 -10.72 -0.47
CA GLU A 73 -9.72 -12.18 -0.59
C GLU A 73 -9.48 -12.86 0.77
N GLU A 74 -8.52 -12.37 1.54
CA GLU A 74 -8.26 -12.84 2.90
C GLU A 74 -9.46 -12.60 3.83
N ASP A 75 -10.02 -11.38 3.84
CA ASP A 75 -11.20 -11.03 4.63
C ASP A 75 -12.38 -11.93 4.26
N ARG A 76 -12.61 -12.18 2.96
CA ARG A 76 -13.67 -13.08 2.51
C ARG A 76 -13.46 -14.52 3.00
N ALA A 77 -12.23 -15.03 2.94
CA ALA A 77 -11.92 -16.38 3.40
C ALA A 77 -12.11 -16.51 4.93
N ASN A 78 -11.69 -15.49 5.68
CA ASN A 78 -11.86 -15.44 7.13
C ASN A 78 -13.34 -15.38 7.54
N ASP A 79 -14.15 -14.58 6.86
CA ASP A 79 -15.59 -14.49 7.13
C ASP A 79 -16.30 -15.81 6.81
N ALA A 80 -15.97 -16.46 5.70
CA ALA A 80 -16.51 -17.79 5.36
C ALA A 80 -16.12 -18.85 6.39
N ALA A 81 -14.88 -18.82 6.91
CA ALA A 81 -14.44 -19.74 7.95
C ALA A 81 -15.17 -19.53 9.28
N LYS A 82 -15.44 -18.27 9.66
CA LYS A 82 -16.23 -17.95 10.85
C LYS A 82 -17.66 -18.46 10.74
N SER A 83 -18.33 -18.25 9.62
CA SER A 83 -19.67 -18.78 9.40
C SER A 83 -19.71 -20.31 9.45
N ALA A 84 -18.71 -20.99 8.88
CA ALA A 84 -18.64 -22.45 8.96
C ALA A 84 -18.45 -22.99 10.40
N VAL A 85 -17.72 -22.26 11.24
CA VAL A 85 -17.57 -22.61 12.67
C VAL A 85 -18.86 -22.33 13.43
N ASP A 86 -19.57 -21.24 13.12
CA ASP A 86 -20.85 -20.88 13.73
C ASP A 86 -21.93 -21.91 13.39
N ASP A 87 -22.07 -22.28 12.10
CA ASP A 87 -22.99 -23.32 11.63
C ASP A 87 -22.70 -24.68 12.30
N ALA A 88 -21.42 -25.07 12.43
CA ALA A 88 -21.04 -26.32 13.11
C ALA A 88 -21.37 -26.31 14.61
N LEU A 89 -21.18 -25.17 15.27
CA LEU A 89 -21.55 -24.99 16.68
C LEU A 89 -23.08 -25.02 16.85
N GLU A 90 -23.83 -24.46 15.90
CA GLU A 90 -25.31 -24.52 15.89
C GLU A 90 -25.82 -25.95 15.66
N GLU A 91 -25.18 -26.73 14.77
CA GLU A 91 -25.50 -28.14 14.54
C GLU A 91 -25.18 -29.04 15.76
N GLU A 92 -24.07 -28.81 16.46
CA GLU A 92 -23.70 -29.58 17.66
C GLU A 92 -24.65 -29.33 18.84
N ASN A 93 -25.25 -28.14 18.92
CA ASN A 93 -26.26 -27.80 19.94
C ASN A 93 -27.70 -28.15 19.51
N TYR A 94 -27.89 -28.72 18.32
CA TYR A 94 -29.21 -29.06 17.78
C TYR A 94 -29.77 -30.32 18.47
N GLY A 95 -30.35 -30.15 19.66
CA GLY A 95 -30.93 -31.25 20.44
C GLY A 95 -31.00 -31.01 21.95
N GLU A 96 -30.30 -30.01 22.47
CA GLU A 96 -30.55 -29.48 23.81
C GLU A 96 -31.38 -28.19 23.67
N GLU A 97 -32.63 -28.21 24.13
CA GLU A 97 -33.37 -26.95 24.31
C GLU A 97 -32.55 -26.08 25.28
N ALA A 98 -32.03 -24.95 24.80
CA ALA A 98 -31.46 -23.94 25.67
C ALA A 98 -32.50 -23.65 26.77
N PRO A 99 -32.16 -23.82 28.07
CA PRO A 99 -33.13 -23.59 29.12
C PRO A 99 -33.71 -22.18 28.94
N PRO A 100 -35.03 -22.00 29.10
CA PRO A 100 -35.61 -20.68 28.98
C PRO A 100 -34.87 -19.75 29.93
N ASN A 101 -34.28 -18.70 29.38
CA ASN A 101 -33.68 -17.64 30.18
C ASN A 101 -34.79 -17.09 31.10
N GLU A 102 -34.72 -17.41 32.39
CA GLU A 102 -35.58 -16.80 33.41
C GLU A 102 -35.05 -15.39 33.70
N ASP A 103 -35.91 -14.39 33.48
CA ASP A 103 -35.72 -12.97 33.82
C ASP A 103 -35.43 -12.75 35.32
#